data_AF-A0AA35THI2-F1
#
_entry.id   AF-A0AA35THI2-F1
#
_cell.length_a   1.000
_cell.length_b   1.000
_cell.length_c   1.000
_cell.angle_alpha   90.00
_cell.angle_beta   90.00
_cell.angle_gamma   90.00
#
_symmetry.space_group_name_H-M   'P 1'
#
loop_
_entity.id
_entity.type
_entity.pdbx_description
1 polymer ?
#
loop_
_entity_poly.entity_id
_entity_poly.type
_entity_poly.pdbx_seq_one_letter_code
_entity_poly.pdbx_strand_id
1 'polypeptide(L)'
;MLFFRSGMFVVGPESAGANPGPACYGRGGPITVTDANLILGRLLPKYFPRVFGETDDEPLQTSAAMTGFKALTHEINHFMMGASPSFKEMTVQEVAMGFIEVANEAMCRPIRAMTQGKGHDIFQHILACFGGAGGQHACAVARALGITKIYIHRYSGILSAYGLALADVVQEMQEPCAKVYCEENMQYFDEKIQELIHKCVQRLKKQGFQQ
;
A
#
# COMPACT_ATOMS: atom_id res chain seq x y z
N MET A 1 -7.94 8.42 -2.35
CA MET A 1 -9.28 8.98 -2.60
C MET A 1 -9.81 8.42 -3.91
N LEU A 2 -11.13 8.40 -4.11
CA LEU A 2 -11.77 7.91 -5.34
C LEU A 2 -12.37 9.09 -6.10
N PHE A 3 -12.10 9.16 -7.40
CA PHE A 3 -12.60 10.22 -8.28
C PHE A 3 -13.13 9.63 -9.58
N PHE A 4 -14.07 10.32 -10.20
CA PHE A 4 -14.43 10.11 -11.60
C PHE A 4 -13.94 11.30 -12.42
N ARG A 5 -13.19 11.03 -13.49
CA ARG A 5 -12.63 12.10 -14.35
C ARG A 5 -12.73 11.67 -15.81
N SER A 6 -13.50 12.42 -16.60
CA SER A 6 -13.61 12.24 -18.05
C SER A 6 -13.89 10.79 -18.49
N GLY A 7 -14.85 10.12 -17.84
CA GLY A 7 -15.20 8.73 -18.16
C GLY A 7 -14.35 7.67 -17.47
N MET A 8 -13.37 8.06 -16.65
CA MET A 8 -12.45 7.13 -16.00
C MET A 8 -12.60 7.11 -14.47
N PHE A 9 -12.50 5.92 -13.91
CA PHE A 9 -12.36 5.68 -12.48
C PHE A 9 -10.90 5.94 -12.07
N VAL A 10 -10.68 6.83 -11.11
CA VAL A 10 -9.34 7.24 -10.66
C VAL A 10 -9.19 6.98 -9.16
N VAL A 11 -8.10 6.30 -8.79
CA VAL A 11 -7.76 5.98 -7.39
C VAL A 11 -6.43 6.62 -7.03
N GLY A 12 -6.45 7.56 -6.07
CA GLY A 12 -5.27 8.32 -5.68
C GLY A 12 -4.75 9.26 -6.77
N PRO A 13 -3.51 9.77 -6.65
CA PRO A 13 -2.52 9.47 -5.59
C PRO A 13 -2.86 10.08 -4.22
N GLU A 14 -3.82 11.00 -4.16
CA GLU A 14 -4.20 11.70 -2.94
C GLU A 14 -4.78 10.72 -1.91
N SER A 15 -4.31 10.84 -0.67
CA SER A 15 -4.77 10.04 0.46
C SER A 15 -5.65 10.88 1.38
N ALA A 16 -6.71 10.27 1.91
CA ALA A 16 -7.53 10.89 2.95
C ALA A 16 -6.89 10.83 4.34
N GLY A 17 -5.77 10.10 4.49
CA GLY A 17 -5.12 9.86 5.77
C GLY A 17 -6.05 9.16 6.77
N ALA A 18 -5.83 9.43 8.05
CA ALA A 18 -6.69 8.97 9.14
C ALA A 18 -7.63 10.07 9.68
N ASN A 19 -7.34 11.35 9.40
CA ASN A 19 -8.15 12.50 9.78
C ASN A 19 -8.12 13.54 8.64
N PRO A 20 -9.25 13.88 8.01
CA PRO A 20 -10.61 13.39 8.29
C PRO A 20 -10.81 11.89 7.96
N GLY A 21 -9.91 11.30 7.17
CA GLY A 21 -9.98 9.89 6.81
C GLY A 21 -11.07 9.59 5.77
N PRO A 22 -11.39 8.31 5.55
CA PRO A 22 -12.55 7.87 4.76
C PRO A 22 -13.87 8.51 5.19
N ALA A 23 -14.83 8.65 4.27
CA ALA A 23 -16.17 9.14 4.60
C ALA A 23 -16.83 8.32 5.71
N CYS A 24 -16.62 6.99 5.72
CA CYS A 24 -17.12 6.08 6.74
C CYS A 24 -16.51 6.29 8.13
N TYR A 25 -15.48 7.14 8.29
CA TYR A 25 -14.99 7.53 9.61
C TYR A 25 -15.85 8.65 10.23
N GLY A 26 -16.81 9.23 9.50
CA GLY A 26 -17.78 10.16 10.07
C GLY A 26 -17.25 11.56 10.37
N ARG A 27 -16.05 11.92 9.88
CA ARG A 27 -15.42 13.24 10.10
C ARG A 27 -15.45 14.15 8.86
N GLY A 28 -16.43 13.95 7.98
CA GLY A 28 -16.53 14.72 6.72
C GLY A 28 -15.46 14.38 5.68
N GLY A 29 -14.87 13.19 5.76
CA GLY A 29 -13.85 12.71 4.82
C GLY A 29 -14.37 12.40 3.41
N PRO A 30 -13.50 12.35 2.38
CA PRO A 30 -13.86 11.99 1.02
C PRO A 30 -14.14 10.48 0.87
N ILE A 31 -14.70 10.08 -0.27
CA ILE A 31 -14.86 8.66 -0.61
C ILE A 31 -13.49 8.03 -0.94
N THR A 32 -13.26 6.83 -0.39
CA THR A 32 -12.00 6.10 -0.43
C THR A 32 -12.19 4.61 -0.71
N VAL A 33 -11.07 3.88 -0.87
CA VAL A 33 -11.05 2.41 -0.98
C VAL A 33 -11.68 1.74 0.26
N THR A 34 -11.51 2.31 1.45
CA THR A 34 -12.13 1.82 2.69
C THR A 34 -13.66 1.88 2.61
N ASP A 35 -14.21 2.98 2.09
CA ASP A 35 -15.65 3.13 1.86
C ASP A 35 -16.17 2.07 0.86
N ALA A 36 -15.41 1.83 -0.22
CA ALA A 36 -15.77 0.81 -1.21
C ALA A 36 -15.81 -0.59 -0.58
N ASN A 37 -14.78 -0.96 0.19
CA ASN A 37 -14.75 -2.25 0.89
C ASN A 37 -15.87 -2.38 1.94
N LEU A 38 -16.27 -1.27 2.59
CA LEU A 38 -17.41 -1.24 3.51
C LEU A 38 -18.74 -1.51 2.78
N ILE A 39 -18.99 -0.80 1.68
CA ILE A 39 -20.22 -0.94 0.88
C ILE A 39 -20.36 -2.34 0.28
N LEU A 40 -19.23 -2.95 -0.11
CA LEU A 40 -19.19 -4.31 -0.63
C LEU A 40 -19.27 -5.39 0.47
N GLY A 41 -19.39 -5.01 1.74
CA GLY A 41 -19.45 -5.94 2.87
C GLY A 41 -18.14 -6.69 3.13
N ARG A 42 -17.02 -6.22 2.58
CA ARG A 42 -15.68 -6.78 2.80
C ARG A 42 -15.11 -6.33 4.15
N LEU A 43 -15.55 -5.16 4.62
CA LEU A 43 -15.35 -4.71 6.00
C LEU A 43 -16.61 -4.97 6.80
N LEU A 44 -16.43 -5.57 7.98
CA LEU A 44 -17.51 -5.87 8.90
C LEU A 44 -17.43 -4.90 10.08
N PRO A 45 -18.33 -3.89 10.18
CA PRO A 45 -18.28 -2.85 11.22
C PRO A 45 -18.18 -3.39 12.64
N LYS A 46 -18.84 -4.51 12.92
CA LYS A 46 -18.87 -5.15 14.25
C LYS A 46 -17.51 -5.62 14.76
N TYR A 47 -16.53 -5.81 13.87
CA TYR A 47 -15.16 -6.21 14.24
C TYR A 47 -14.16 -5.05 14.21
N PHE A 48 -14.62 -3.85 13.88
CA PHE A 48 -13.80 -2.65 13.93
C PHE A 48 -13.91 -1.98 15.31
N PRO A 49 -12.81 -1.42 15.83
CA PRO A 49 -12.86 -0.64 17.06
C PRO A 49 -13.74 0.60 16.86
N ARG A 50 -14.42 1.02 17.93
CA ARG A 50 -15.19 2.25 17.97
C ARG A 50 -14.25 3.41 18.28
N VAL A 51 -13.60 3.93 17.24
CA VAL A 51 -12.59 5.01 17.33
C VAL A 51 -12.79 6.06 16.25
N PHE A 52 -14.01 6.13 15.71
CA PHE A 52 -14.39 7.01 14.61
C PHE A 52 -15.38 8.07 15.10
N GLY A 53 -15.87 8.89 14.17
CA GLY A 53 -16.76 10.01 14.45
C GLY A 53 -16.03 11.22 15.01
N GLU A 54 -16.80 12.24 15.37
CA GLU A 54 -16.28 13.47 15.99
C GLU A 54 -15.89 13.25 17.46
N THR A 55 -16.46 12.22 18.08
CA THR A 55 -16.29 11.88 19.50
C THR A 55 -15.24 10.80 19.78
N ASP A 56 -14.63 10.25 18.74
CA ASP A 56 -13.65 9.14 18.82
C ASP A 56 -14.17 7.87 19.52
N ASP A 57 -15.49 7.65 19.55
CA ASP A 57 -16.14 6.46 20.14
C ASP A 57 -17.30 5.92 19.25
N GLU A 58 -17.30 6.25 17.96
CA GLU A 58 -18.33 5.79 17.03
C GLU A 58 -17.85 4.61 16.18
N PRO A 59 -18.77 3.71 15.78
CA PRO A 59 -18.48 2.69 14.77
C PRO A 59 -18.32 3.32 13.38
N LEU A 60 -17.88 2.51 12.41
CA LEU A 60 -17.87 2.92 11.00
C LEU A 60 -19.29 3.32 10.54
N GLN A 61 -19.39 4.52 9.96
CA GLN A 61 -20.63 5.08 9.45
C GLN A 61 -20.91 4.60 8.02
N THR A 62 -21.65 3.49 7.90
CA THR A 62 -22.02 2.92 6.58
C THR A 62 -22.91 3.88 5.77
N SER A 63 -23.75 4.67 6.45
CA SER A 63 -24.60 5.69 5.83
C SER A 63 -23.77 6.76 5.11
N ALA A 64 -22.68 7.23 5.71
CA ALA A 64 -21.81 8.24 5.11
C ALA A 64 -21.15 7.73 3.80
N ALA A 65 -20.60 6.52 3.83
CA ALA A 65 -20.07 5.85 2.64
C ALA A 65 -21.16 5.68 1.56
N MET A 66 -22.35 5.23 1.95
CA MET A 66 -23.46 4.99 1.03
C MET A 66 -23.93 6.28 0.36
N THR A 67 -24.04 7.37 1.10
CA THR A 67 -24.41 8.68 0.55
C THR A 67 -23.40 9.17 -0.48
N GLY A 68 -22.10 9.13 -0.17
CA GLY A 68 -21.08 9.56 -1.12
C GLY A 68 -20.98 8.64 -2.34
N PHE A 69 -21.15 7.33 -2.19
CA PHE A 69 -21.21 6.41 -3.33
C PHE A 69 -22.46 6.59 -4.19
N LYS A 70 -23.62 6.91 -3.61
CA LYS A 70 -24.81 7.25 -4.40
C LYS A 70 -24.58 8.48 -5.27
N ALA A 71 -23.97 9.53 -4.71
CA ALA A 71 -23.63 10.73 -5.47
C ALA A 71 -22.65 10.42 -6.62
N LEU A 72 -21.58 9.67 -6.33
CA LEU A 72 -20.58 9.28 -7.33
C LEU A 72 -21.17 8.36 -8.41
N THR A 73 -22.05 7.44 -8.03
CA THR A 73 -22.75 6.54 -8.97
C THR A 73 -23.66 7.33 -9.90
N HIS A 74 -24.40 8.31 -9.36
CA HIS A 74 -25.24 9.18 -10.17
C HIS A 74 -24.42 9.99 -11.19
N GLU A 75 -23.29 10.57 -10.76
CA GLU A 75 -22.36 11.29 -11.64
C GLU A 75 -21.85 10.40 -12.79
N ILE A 76 -21.40 9.19 -12.46
CA ILE A 76 -20.89 8.22 -13.44
C ILE A 76 -21.97 7.82 -14.44
N ASN A 77 -23.14 7.41 -13.95
CA ASN A 77 -24.24 6.97 -14.82
C ASN A 77 -24.69 8.10 -15.75
N HIS A 78 -24.82 9.32 -15.22
CA HIS A 78 -25.20 10.49 -16.02
C HIS A 78 -24.20 10.74 -17.17
N PHE A 79 -22.90 10.71 -16.89
CA PHE A 79 -21.86 10.87 -17.92
C PHE A 79 -21.90 9.73 -18.96
N MET A 80 -21.97 8.48 -18.50
CA MET A 80 -21.86 7.31 -19.37
C MET A 80 -23.07 7.15 -20.29
N MET A 81 -24.28 7.45 -19.81
CA MET A 81 -25.49 7.46 -20.64
C MET A 81 -25.45 8.55 -21.71
N GLY A 82 -24.87 9.72 -21.40
CA GLY A 82 -24.66 10.79 -22.38
C GLY A 82 -23.65 10.42 -23.47
N ALA A 83 -22.64 9.61 -23.13
CA ALA A 83 -21.60 9.15 -24.05
C ALA A 83 -22.03 7.93 -24.88
N SER A 84 -22.89 7.05 -24.34
CA SER A 84 -23.35 5.83 -24.99
C SER A 84 -24.82 5.54 -24.65
N PRO A 85 -25.76 5.68 -25.60
CA PRO A 85 -27.18 5.42 -25.37
C PRO A 85 -27.51 3.96 -24.99
N SER A 86 -26.60 3.02 -25.32
CA SER A 86 -26.72 1.60 -24.96
C SER A 86 -26.12 1.27 -23.59
N PHE A 87 -25.61 2.26 -22.85
CA PHE A 87 -24.99 2.03 -21.55
C PHE A 87 -26.03 1.58 -20.53
N LYS A 88 -25.76 0.45 -19.87
CA LYS A 88 -26.57 -0.04 -18.75
C LYS A 88 -26.16 0.70 -17.48
N GLU A 89 -27.13 1.28 -16.79
CA GLU A 89 -26.92 1.95 -15.51
C GLU A 89 -26.20 1.03 -14.50
N MET A 90 -25.16 1.56 -13.85
CA MET A 90 -24.41 0.84 -12.82
C MET A 90 -25.05 1.05 -11.45
N THR A 91 -25.09 -0.02 -10.67
CA THR A 91 -25.40 0.02 -9.24
C THR A 91 -24.25 0.58 -8.42
N VAL A 92 -24.55 1.02 -7.20
CA VAL A 92 -23.52 1.48 -6.22
C VAL A 92 -22.45 0.41 -5.99
N GLN A 93 -22.83 -0.86 -5.92
CA GLN A 93 -21.91 -1.98 -5.72
C GLN A 93 -21.02 -2.20 -6.95
N GLU A 94 -21.56 -2.09 -8.17
CA GLU A 94 -20.76 -2.18 -9.39
C GLU A 94 -19.75 -1.04 -9.48
N VAL A 95 -20.15 0.20 -9.14
CA VAL A 95 -19.23 1.35 -9.07
C VAL A 95 -18.14 1.13 -8.01
N ALA A 96 -18.53 0.71 -6.80
CA ALA A 96 -17.57 0.41 -5.74
C ALA A 96 -16.59 -0.70 -6.16
N MET A 97 -17.07 -1.76 -6.82
CA MET A 97 -16.22 -2.83 -7.34
C MET A 97 -15.24 -2.32 -8.39
N GLY A 98 -15.69 -1.48 -9.32
CA GLY A 98 -14.84 -0.88 -10.35
C GLY A 98 -13.67 -0.09 -9.74
N PHE A 99 -13.92 0.70 -8.68
CA PHE A 99 -12.85 1.38 -7.96
C PHE A 99 -11.87 0.41 -7.26
N ILE A 100 -12.37 -0.69 -6.70
CA ILE A 100 -11.50 -1.73 -6.13
C ILE A 100 -10.63 -2.38 -7.21
N GLU A 101 -11.17 -2.64 -8.40
CA GLU A 101 -10.42 -3.20 -9.52
C GLU A 101 -9.30 -2.25 -9.98
N VAL A 102 -9.62 -0.96 -10.13
CA VAL A 102 -8.60 0.06 -10.45
C VAL A 102 -7.54 0.14 -9.36
N ALA A 103 -7.92 0.10 -8.08
CA ALA A 103 -6.97 0.11 -6.97
C ALA A 103 -6.05 -1.13 -7.01
N ASN A 104 -6.61 -2.32 -7.28
CA ASN A 104 -5.84 -3.55 -7.39
C ASN A 104 -4.84 -3.49 -8.55
N GLU A 105 -5.24 -3.01 -9.72
CA GLU A 105 -4.32 -2.89 -10.86
C GLU A 105 -3.23 -1.84 -10.57
N ALA A 106 -3.58 -0.71 -9.93
CA ALA A 106 -2.61 0.28 -9.51
C ALA A 106 -1.55 -0.30 -8.55
N MET A 107 -1.93 -1.23 -7.66
CA MET A 107 -1.00 -1.98 -6.80
C MET A 107 -0.17 -3.02 -7.56
N CYS A 108 -0.73 -3.66 -8.60
CA CYS A 108 -0.02 -4.66 -9.39
C CYS A 108 1.12 -4.06 -10.21
N ARG A 109 0.93 -2.85 -10.76
CA ARG A 109 1.93 -2.17 -11.61
C ARG A 109 3.32 -2.07 -10.99
N PRO A 110 3.52 -1.49 -9.77
CA PRO A 110 4.85 -1.40 -9.16
C PRO A 110 5.42 -2.77 -8.81
N ILE A 111 4.61 -3.74 -8.36
CA ILE A 111 5.08 -5.10 -8.06
C ILE A 111 5.65 -5.74 -9.33
N ARG A 112 4.91 -5.64 -10.45
CA ARG A 112 5.33 -6.17 -11.74
C ARG A 112 6.62 -5.51 -12.22
N ALA A 113 6.68 -4.19 -12.17
CA ALA A 113 7.84 -3.41 -12.61
C ALA A 113 9.10 -3.72 -11.79
N MET A 114 9.01 -3.79 -10.46
CA MET A 114 10.15 -4.08 -9.59
C MET A 114 10.67 -5.52 -9.75
N THR A 115 9.77 -6.50 -9.85
CA THR A 115 10.16 -7.90 -9.97
C THR A 115 10.77 -8.19 -11.35
N GLN A 116 10.11 -7.76 -12.43
CA GLN A 116 10.63 -7.94 -13.79
C GLN A 116 11.88 -7.10 -14.06
N GLY A 117 11.96 -5.89 -13.48
CA GLY A 117 13.15 -5.03 -13.57
C GLY A 117 14.40 -5.67 -12.95
N LYS A 118 14.23 -6.63 -12.04
CA LYS A 118 15.31 -7.47 -11.49
C LYS A 118 15.55 -8.77 -12.26
N GLY A 119 14.85 -8.99 -13.37
CA GLY A 119 14.96 -10.21 -14.19
C GLY A 119 14.24 -11.43 -13.61
N HIS A 120 13.32 -11.23 -12.66
CA HIS A 120 12.62 -12.34 -12.00
C HIS A 120 11.24 -12.61 -12.60
N ASP A 121 10.88 -13.89 -12.66
CA ASP A 121 9.53 -14.33 -13.00
C ASP A 121 8.59 -14.20 -11.80
N ILE A 122 7.54 -13.39 -11.94
CA ILE A 122 6.55 -13.12 -10.90
C ILE A 122 5.78 -14.38 -10.49
N PHE A 123 5.52 -15.31 -11.42
CA PHE A 123 4.72 -16.51 -11.14
C PHE A 123 5.40 -17.45 -10.12
N GLN A 124 6.72 -17.36 -9.99
CA GLN A 124 7.54 -18.15 -9.06
C GLN A 124 7.55 -17.58 -7.64
N HIS A 125 6.92 -16.42 -7.40
CA HIS A 125 6.96 -15.73 -6.12
C HIS A 125 5.78 -16.08 -5.21
N ILE A 126 5.96 -15.83 -3.92
CA ILE A 126 4.89 -15.83 -2.92
C ILE A 126 4.54 -14.38 -2.62
N LEU A 127 3.26 -14.02 -2.66
CA LEU A 127 2.80 -12.69 -2.27
C LEU A 127 2.78 -12.59 -0.75
N ALA A 128 3.78 -11.93 -0.16
CA ALA A 128 3.77 -11.57 1.25
C ALA A 128 2.86 -10.36 1.46
N CYS A 129 1.79 -10.53 2.23
CA CYS A 129 0.77 -9.51 2.44
C CYS A 129 0.74 -9.05 3.90
N PHE A 130 0.82 -7.73 4.12
CA PHE A 130 0.80 -7.10 5.44
C PHE A 130 0.15 -5.70 5.37
N GLY A 131 0.06 -5.03 6.52
CA GLY A 131 -0.67 -3.78 6.72
C GLY A 131 -2.17 -4.01 6.93
N GLY A 132 -2.84 -3.03 7.57
CA GLY A 132 -4.25 -3.16 7.95
C GLY A 132 -5.21 -3.38 6.76
N ALA A 133 -4.86 -2.87 5.58
CA ALA A 133 -5.66 -3.03 4.36
C ALA A 133 -5.18 -4.19 3.46
N GLY A 134 -3.97 -4.71 3.65
CA GLY A 134 -3.35 -5.63 2.68
C GLY A 134 -4.21 -6.86 2.39
N GLY A 135 -4.73 -7.49 3.45
CA GLY A 135 -5.55 -8.70 3.33
C GLY A 135 -6.80 -8.52 2.47
N GLN A 136 -7.34 -7.30 2.38
CA GLN A 136 -8.55 -6.98 1.60
C GLN A 136 -8.28 -7.04 0.09
N HIS A 137 -7.02 -6.92 -0.34
CA HIS A 137 -6.60 -6.88 -1.74
C HIS A 137 -5.77 -8.10 -2.16
N ALA A 138 -5.20 -8.83 -1.20
CA ALA A 138 -4.23 -9.91 -1.42
C ALA A 138 -4.64 -10.90 -2.51
N CYS A 139 -5.87 -11.43 -2.45
CA CYS A 139 -6.33 -12.43 -3.41
C CYS A 139 -6.48 -11.87 -4.83
N ALA A 140 -6.97 -10.64 -4.97
CA ALA A 140 -7.16 -10.01 -6.28
C ALA A 140 -5.81 -9.65 -6.90
N VAL A 141 -4.91 -9.08 -6.11
CA VAL A 141 -3.53 -8.76 -6.53
C VAL A 141 -2.77 -10.02 -6.92
N ALA A 142 -2.83 -11.10 -6.11
CA ALA A 142 -2.19 -12.36 -6.43
C ALA A 142 -2.68 -12.93 -7.76
N ARG A 143 -4.00 -12.97 -7.99
CA ARG A 143 -4.59 -13.42 -9.26
C ARG A 143 -4.13 -12.57 -10.45
N ALA A 144 -4.15 -11.25 -10.33
CA ALA A 144 -3.74 -10.33 -11.40
C ALA A 144 -2.23 -10.43 -11.74
N LEU A 145 -1.43 -10.88 -10.78
CA LEU A 145 0.00 -11.17 -10.96
C LEU A 145 0.29 -12.63 -11.32
N GLY A 146 -0.73 -13.50 -11.35
CA GLY A 146 -0.62 -14.96 -11.51
C GLY A 146 0.14 -15.67 -10.39
N ILE A 147 0.26 -15.04 -9.23
CA ILE A 147 0.86 -15.64 -8.03
C ILE A 147 -0.15 -16.62 -7.42
N THR A 148 0.30 -17.87 -7.18
CA THR A 148 -0.55 -18.95 -6.67
C THR A 148 -0.51 -19.11 -5.16
N LYS A 149 0.44 -18.47 -4.47
CA LYS A 149 0.64 -18.57 -3.03
C LYS A 149 0.68 -17.19 -2.38
N ILE A 150 -0.12 -17.01 -1.34
CA ILE A 150 -0.15 -15.80 -0.51
C ILE A 150 0.30 -16.20 0.89
N TYR A 151 1.22 -15.43 1.47
CA TYR A 151 1.62 -15.56 2.86
C TYR A 151 1.12 -14.35 3.65
N ILE A 152 0.32 -14.63 4.69
CA ILE A 152 -0.20 -13.61 5.61
C ILE A 152 0.39 -13.89 6.99
N HIS A 153 1.28 -13.01 7.44
CA HIS A 153 1.88 -13.14 8.76
C HIS A 153 0.84 -12.93 9.87
N ARG A 154 0.96 -13.64 11.00
CA ARG A 154 0.06 -13.48 12.17
C ARG A 154 -0.03 -12.03 12.65
N TYR A 155 1.09 -11.31 12.57
CA TYR A 155 1.21 -9.89 12.94
C TYR A 155 1.07 -8.93 11.75
N SER A 156 0.39 -9.34 10.66
CA SER A 156 0.28 -8.56 9.42
C SER A 156 -0.13 -7.09 9.65
N GLY A 157 -1.06 -6.83 10.56
CA GLY A 157 -1.50 -5.47 10.89
C GLY A 157 -0.43 -4.57 11.51
N ILE A 158 0.60 -5.14 12.15
CA ILE A 158 1.67 -4.42 12.86
C ILE A 158 3.07 -4.86 12.41
N LEU A 159 3.18 -5.49 11.24
CA LEU A 159 4.40 -6.21 10.84
C LEU A 159 5.62 -5.29 10.76
N SER A 160 5.44 -4.02 10.39
CA SER A 160 6.52 -3.04 10.36
C SER A 160 7.09 -2.75 11.75
N ALA A 161 6.22 -2.59 12.76
CA ALA A 161 6.65 -2.37 14.14
C ALA A 161 7.34 -3.63 14.71
N TYR A 162 6.80 -4.81 14.39
CA TYR A 162 7.42 -6.08 14.75
C TYR A 162 8.80 -6.25 14.10
N GLY A 163 8.96 -5.92 12.82
CA GLY A 163 10.24 -5.96 12.14
C GLY A 163 11.27 -5.00 12.73
N LEU A 164 10.84 -3.78 13.11
CA LEU A 164 11.71 -2.82 13.78
C LEU A 164 12.21 -3.34 15.15
N ALA A 165 11.34 -4.00 15.92
CA ALA A 165 11.70 -4.56 17.21
C ALA A 165 12.70 -5.73 17.13
N LEU A 166 12.76 -6.42 15.98
CA LEU A 166 13.68 -7.53 15.73
C LEU A 166 14.96 -7.11 14.99
N ALA A 167 15.05 -5.87 14.51
CA ALA A 167 16.15 -5.45 13.68
C ALA A 167 17.45 -5.33 14.50
N ASP A 168 18.53 -5.90 13.98
CA ASP A 168 19.87 -5.70 14.53
C ASP A 168 20.32 -4.24 14.34
N VAL A 169 21.17 -3.77 15.25
CA VAL A 169 21.83 -2.46 15.08
C VAL A 169 22.96 -2.61 14.06
N VAL A 170 22.78 -1.98 12.90
CA VAL A 170 23.75 -2.01 11.80
C VAL A 170 24.33 -0.60 11.58
N GLN A 171 25.63 -0.52 11.33
CA GLN A 171 26.30 0.70 10.85
C GLN A 171 26.89 0.43 9.47
N GLU A 172 26.40 1.16 8.47
CA GLU A 172 26.92 1.12 7.09
C GLU A 172 27.70 2.40 6.79
N MET A 173 28.83 2.25 6.10
CA MET A 173 29.66 3.34 5.60
C MET A 173 30.04 3.05 4.17
N GLN A 174 30.02 4.07 3.33
CA GLN A 174 30.33 3.97 1.91
C GLN A 174 31.20 5.17 1.50
N GLU A 175 32.16 4.94 0.62
CA GLU A 175 33.02 5.98 0.04
C GLU A 175 33.14 5.74 -1.48
N PRO A 176 32.92 6.76 -2.32
CA PRO A 176 33.07 6.62 -3.76
C PRO A 176 34.55 6.44 -4.13
N CYS A 177 34.81 5.56 -5.10
CA CYS A 177 36.16 5.30 -5.60
C CYS A 177 36.16 5.22 -7.12
N ALA A 178 37.14 5.87 -7.75
CA ALA A 178 37.35 5.88 -9.20
C ALA A 178 38.63 5.15 -9.63
N LYS A 179 39.24 4.34 -8.75
CA LYS A 179 40.42 3.53 -9.07
C LYS A 179 40.02 2.30 -9.88
N VAL A 180 40.92 1.88 -10.77
CA VAL A 180 40.76 0.63 -11.54
C VAL A 180 40.93 -0.56 -10.61
N TYR A 181 40.03 -1.55 -10.73
CA TYR A 181 40.13 -2.80 -9.99
C TYR A 181 41.20 -3.70 -10.63
N CYS A 182 42.43 -3.60 -10.14
CA CYS A 182 43.61 -4.35 -10.58
C CYS A 182 44.57 -4.59 -9.41
N GLU A 183 45.49 -5.54 -9.56
CA GLU A 183 46.42 -5.97 -8.49
C GLU A 183 47.22 -4.80 -7.91
N GLU A 184 47.62 -3.83 -8.73
CA GLU A 184 48.42 -2.68 -8.32
C GLU A 184 47.68 -1.73 -7.36
N ASN A 185 46.35 -1.72 -7.39
CA ASN A 185 45.52 -0.88 -6.52
C ASN A 185 44.95 -1.64 -5.30
N MET A 186 45.25 -2.94 -5.15
CA MET A 186 44.67 -3.76 -4.08
C MET A 186 44.98 -3.22 -2.68
N GLN A 187 46.22 -2.77 -2.45
CA GLN A 187 46.60 -2.17 -1.18
C GLN A 187 45.75 -0.93 -0.83
N TYR A 188 45.44 -0.09 -1.82
CA TYR A 188 44.58 1.08 -1.62
C TYR A 188 43.16 0.68 -1.21
N PHE A 189 42.60 -0.36 -1.84
CA PHE A 189 41.26 -0.85 -1.49
C PHE A 189 41.23 -1.43 -0.08
N ASP A 190 42.24 -2.22 0.30
CA ASP A 190 42.36 -2.78 1.64
C ASP A 190 42.44 -1.67 2.70
N GLU A 191 43.29 -0.67 2.49
CA GLU A 191 43.41 0.49 3.38
C GLU A 191 42.06 1.22 3.52
N LYS A 192 41.37 1.48 2.42
CA LYS A 192 40.07 2.16 2.43
C LYS A 192 38.97 1.36 3.12
N ILE A 193 38.93 0.05 2.90
CA ILE A 193 37.98 -0.84 3.57
C ILE A 193 38.26 -0.86 5.07
N GLN A 194 39.52 -0.96 5.48
CA GLN A 194 39.89 -0.93 6.91
C GLN A 194 39.51 0.40 7.57
N GLU A 195 39.70 1.54 6.88
CA GLU A 195 39.22 2.84 7.36
C GLU A 195 37.70 2.85 7.58
N LEU A 196 36.91 2.31 6.64
CA LEU A 196 35.45 2.24 6.76
C LEU A 196 35.02 1.32 7.90
N ILE A 197 35.65 0.15 8.03
CA ILE A 197 35.41 -0.80 9.14
C ILE A 197 35.68 -0.10 10.47
N HIS A 198 36.83 0.57 10.61
CA HIS A 198 37.17 1.29 11.83
C HIS A 198 36.12 2.34 12.18
N LYS A 199 35.66 3.13 11.20
CA LYS A 199 34.59 4.13 11.40
C LYS A 199 33.28 3.49 11.87
N CYS A 200 32.87 2.36 11.28
CA CYS A 200 31.67 1.62 11.71
C CYS A 200 31.81 1.12 13.16
N VAL A 201 32.92 0.44 13.48
CA VAL A 201 33.17 -0.10 14.82
C VAL A 201 33.19 1.01 15.86
N GLN A 202 33.82 2.14 15.57
CA GLN A 202 33.84 3.28 16.50
C GLN A 202 32.44 3.86 16.72
N ARG A 203 31.58 3.93 15.69
CA ARG A 203 30.19 4.37 15.88
C ARG A 203 29.39 3.40 16.74
N LEU A 204 29.54 2.09 16.52
CA LEU A 204 28.89 1.06 17.35
C LEU A 204 29.37 1.15 18.81
N LYS A 205 30.67 1.29 19.04
CA LYS A 205 31.24 1.48 20.39
C LYS A 205 30.68 2.72 21.09
N LYS A 206 30.52 3.84 20.36
CA LYS A 206 29.88 5.06 20.90
C LYS A 206 28.41 4.86 21.28
N GLN A 207 27.73 3.92 20.66
CA GLN A 207 26.34 3.54 20.99
C GLN A 207 26.28 2.51 22.14
N GLY A 208 27.42 2.10 22.70
CA GLY A 208 27.48 1.18 23.84
C GLY A 208 27.62 -0.30 23.46
N PHE A 209 27.80 -0.61 22.17
CA PHE A 209 28.04 -1.99 21.73
C PHE A 209 29.48 -2.40 21.99
N GLN A 210 29.66 -3.58 22.60
CA GLN A 210 30.96 -4.21 22.79
C GLN A 210 31.32 -5.05 21.56
N GLN A 211 32.62 -5.24 21.36
CA GLN A 211 33.20 -5.85 20.16
C GLN A 211 33.04 -7.36 20.14
#